data_AF-A0A8T0JA26-F1
#
_entry.id   AF-A0A8T0JA26-F1
#
_cell.length_a   1.000
_cell.length_b   1.000
_cell.length_c   1.000
_cell.angle_alpha   90.00
_cell.angle_beta   90.00
_cell.angle_gamma   90.00
#
_symmetry.space_group_name_H-M   'P 1'
#
loop_
_entity.id
_entity.type
_entity.pdbx_description
1 polymer ?
#
loop_
_entity_poly.entity_id
_entity_poly.type
_entity_poly.pdbx_seq_one_letter_code
_entity_poly.pdbx_strand_id
1 'polypeptide(L)'
;MGRSGQSWTCTTGFSRPTMVAMETRRPRWRRFSSGGSRCTFRAMAVLMIFSFCIFSQVCVAERQRGEGFPSRRLLQGDPSVGEAPPVGYAISHQIVVDANGLGDFTTVQGAVDAVPAGNPQKIVIRINAGDYVEKVKVPSTLPFLTFQGAGASSTSISWNSIAGDTGPDGKALGSYNSASVMVFAPNFVARDIAFKNTAEVPPPGATGRQGAAFRIAGDKAAFYNCEFYGGQDTLCDDTGRHYFKNCYIQGSIDFVFGNGQSMYMVEYFLHPLFNLVHQSRRTCHFPVRNL
;
A
#
# COMPACT_ATOMS: atom_id res chain seq x y z
N MET A 1 50.25 -17.42 -31.17
CA MET A 1 49.83 -18.76 -30.71
C MET A 1 48.75 -18.53 -29.66
N GLY A 2 47.46 -18.61 -30.00
CA GLY A 2 46.61 -19.81 -29.89
C GLY A 2 46.13 -19.98 -28.42
N ARG A 3 44.86 -20.13 -28.05
CA ARG A 3 43.60 -20.42 -28.77
C ARG A 3 42.38 -19.98 -27.92
N SER A 4 41.26 -19.75 -28.63
CA SER A 4 39.84 -20.07 -28.30
C SER A 4 39.26 -19.62 -26.95
N GLY A 5 38.19 -18.81 -26.84
CA GLY A 5 37.07 -18.60 -27.76
C GLY A 5 35.94 -19.59 -27.46
N GLN A 6 34.95 -19.18 -26.64
CA GLN A 6 33.59 -19.72 -26.67
C GLN A 6 32.62 -18.55 -26.73
N SER A 7 31.96 -18.39 -27.88
CA SER A 7 30.82 -17.50 -28.07
C SER A 7 29.54 -18.28 -27.79
N TRP A 8 28.57 -17.64 -27.15
CA TRP A 8 27.21 -18.14 -27.05
C TRP A 8 26.33 -17.31 -27.97
N THR A 9 25.76 -17.98 -28.97
CA THR A 9 24.81 -17.41 -29.93
C THR A 9 23.41 -17.48 -29.33
N CYS A 10 22.74 -16.33 -29.25
CA CYS A 10 21.32 -16.25 -28.92
C CYS A 10 20.55 -16.38 -30.24
N THR A 11 19.90 -17.52 -30.47
CA THR A 11 19.01 -17.72 -31.61
C THR A 11 17.73 -16.92 -31.42
N THR A 12 17.59 -15.83 -32.18
CA THR A 12 16.33 -15.11 -32.35
C THR A 12 15.46 -15.87 -33.35
N GLY A 13 14.44 -16.56 -32.85
CA GLY A 13 13.35 -17.09 -33.68
C GLY A 13 12.47 -15.96 -34.19
N PHE A 14 12.82 -15.40 -35.34
CA PHE A 14 12.06 -14.37 -36.03
C PHE A 14 11.17 -15.02 -37.10
N SER A 15 9.91 -15.31 -36.79
CA SER A 15 8.89 -15.58 -37.81
C SER A 15 8.11 -14.29 -38.07
N ARG A 16 8.37 -13.69 -39.23
CA ARG A 16 7.69 -12.53 -39.80
C ARG A 16 6.17 -12.80 -39.93
N PRO A 17 5.30 -11.87 -39.51
CA PRO A 17 4.03 -11.64 -40.19
C PRO A 17 4.22 -10.52 -41.22
N THR A 18 3.85 -10.82 -42.45
CA THR A 18 3.73 -9.92 -43.59
C THR A 18 2.79 -8.75 -43.26
N MET A 19 3.28 -7.53 -43.50
CA MET A 19 2.49 -6.30 -43.52
C MET A 19 1.59 -6.33 -44.75
N VAL A 20 0.26 -6.38 -44.56
CA VAL A 20 -0.70 -6.01 -45.59
C VAL A 20 -1.22 -4.62 -45.24
N ALA A 21 -0.92 -3.65 -46.10
CA ALA A 21 -1.46 -2.31 -46.03
C ALA A 21 -2.97 -2.37 -46.31
N MET A 22 -3.78 -1.84 -45.38
CA MET A 22 -5.17 -1.48 -45.66
C MET A 22 -5.35 -0.01 -45.33
N GLU A 23 -5.32 0.78 -46.40
CA GLU A 23 -5.60 2.20 -46.41
C GLU A 23 -7.12 2.41 -46.54
N THR A 24 -7.78 2.91 -45.50
CA THR A 24 -9.14 3.46 -45.63
C THR A 24 -9.35 4.68 -44.74
N ARG A 25 -9.15 5.84 -45.39
CA ARG A 25 -9.99 7.07 -45.40
C ARG A 25 -10.60 7.57 -44.08
N ARG A 26 -10.18 8.81 -43.74
CA ARG A 26 -10.76 9.74 -42.76
C ARG A 26 -12.28 9.94 -42.97
N PRO A 27 -13.12 9.92 -41.93
CA PRO A 27 -14.52 10.34 -42.05
C PRO A 27 -14.63 11.87 -42.08
N ARG A 28 -15.22 12.37 -43.17
CA ARG A 28 -15.66 13.76 -43.35
C ARG A 28 -17.02 13.94 -42.65
N TRP A 29 -17.07 14.81 -41.65
CA TRP A 29 -18.32 15.23 -41.00
C TRP A 29 -19.26 15.90 -42.02
N ARG A 30 -20.49 15.40 -42.14
CA ARG A 30 -21.61 16.13 -42.77
C ARG A 30 -22.69 16.36 -41.71
N ARG A 31 -23.08 17.63 -41.54
CA ARG A 31 -24.30 18.06 -40.84
C ARG A 31 -25.52 17.44 -41.54
N PHE A 32 -26.46 16.94 -40.76
CA PHE A 32 -27.83 16.72 -41.23
C PHE A 32 -28.76 17.62 -40.41
N SER A 33 -29.50 18.47 -41.13
CA SER A 33 -30.51 19.38 -40.58
C SER A 33 -31.89 18.73 -40.59
N SER A 34 -32.72 19.28 -39.70
CA SER A 34 -34.11 19.02 -39.35
C SER A 34 -35.16 18.98 -40.48
N GLY A 35 -36.27 18.29 -40.16
CA GLY A 35 -37.61 18.40 -40.76
C GLY A 35 -38.15 17.01 -41.09
N GLY A 36 -39.35 16.55 -40.73
CA GLY A 36 -40.55 17.15 -40.15
C GLY A 36 -41.75 16.32 -40.64
N SER A 37 -42.76 16.14 -39.79
CA SER A 37 -44.17 15.76 -40.11
C SER A 37 -44.63 14.28 -40.09
N ARG A 38 -45.27 13.97 -38.95
CA ARG A 38 -46.48 13.18 -38.61
C ARG A 38 -47.30 12.51 -39.73
N CYS A 39 -47.74 11.26 -39.47
CA CYS A 39 -49.09 10.69 -39.66
C CYS A 39 -49.14 9.25 -39.08
N THR A 40 -49.77 9.01 -37.91
CA THR A 40 -51.14 8.48 -37.65
C THR A 40 -51.26 6.95 -37.45
N PHE A 41 -51.76 6.60 -36.25
CA PHE A 41 -52.71 5.53 -35.89
C PHE A 41 -52.32 4.02 -35.88
N ARG A 42 -52.46 3.48 -34.66
CA ARG A 42 -52.97 2.15 -34.22
C ARG A 42 -52.01 0.99 -33.92
N ALA A 43 -52.02 0.66 -32.62
CA ALA A 43 -52.22 -0.67 -32.00
C ALA A 43 -51.17 -1.77 -32.24
N MET A 44 -50.46 -2.16 -31.17
CA MET A 44 -50.67 -3.41 -30.44
C MET A 44 -49.70 -3.45 -29.26
N ALA A 45 -50.25 -3.39 -28.04
CA ALA A 45 -49.59 -3.89 -26.84
C ALA A 45 -49.72 -5.42 -26.80
N VAL A 46 -49.05 -6.03 -25.81
CA VAL A 46 -49.18 -7.43 -25.32
C VAL A 46 -48.03 -8.38 -25.74
N LEU A 47 -47.58 -9.14 -24.73
CA LEU A 47 -46.68 -10.30 -24.66
C LEU A 47 -45.18 -10.00 -24.45
N MET A 48 -44.49 -10.41 -23.38
CA MET A 48 -44.80 -11.28 -22.23
C MET A 48 -43.84 -10.98 -21.07
N ILE A 49 -44.42 -10.75 -19.90
CA ILE A 49 -43.83 -10.99 -18.58
C ILE A 49 -43.93 -12.49 -18.33
N PHE A 50 -42.81 -13.21 -18.17
CA PHE A 50 -42.77 -14.50 -17.45
C PHE A 50 -41.32 -14.81 -17.07
N SER A 51 -40.95 -14.47 -15.82
CA SER A 51 -40.09 -15.33 -14.99
C SER A 51 -40.16 -14.82 -13.55
N PHE A 52 -41.33 -14.97 -12.94
CA PHE A 52 -41.52 -14.88 -11.50
C PHE A 52 -41.43 -16.28 -10.90
N CYS A 53 -40.85 -16.33 -9.69
CA CYS A 53 -41.03 -17.36 -8.67
C CYS A 53 -40.52 -18.76 -8.98
N ILE A 54 -39.44 -19.13 -8.28
CA ILE A 54 -39.28 -20.23 -7.32
C ILE A 54 -37.82 -20.08 -6.87
N PHE A 55 -37.53 -19.48 -5.72
CA PHE A 55 -37.42 -20.23 -4.47
C PHE A 55 -37.80 -19.34 -3.29
N SER A 56 -38.81 -19.82 -2.58
CA SER A 56 -39.27 -19.34 -1.31
C SER A 56 -38.19 -19.41 -0.23
N GLN A 57 -38.30 -18.44 0.67
CA GLN A 57 -37.98 -18.48 2.09
C GLN A 57 -37.69 -19.88 2.66
N VAL A 58 -36.49 -20.00 3.26
CA VAL A 58 -36.36 -20.68 4.54
C VAL A 58 -35.83 -19.65 5.53
N CYS A 59 -36.76 -19.07 6.29
CA CYS A 59 -36.45 -18.55 7.61
C CYS A 59 -36.21 -19.75 8.51
N VAL A 60 -34.98 -19.92 9.00
CA VAL A 60 -34.75 -20.56 10.29
C VAL A 60 -34.02 -19.53 11.14
N ALA A 61 -34.81 -18.85 11.96
CA ALA A 61 -34.31 -18.15 13.14
C ALA A 61 -33.99 -19.23 14.17
N GLU A 62 -32.71 -19.63 14.27
CA GLU A 62 -32.28 -20.53 15.33
C GLU A 62 -31.79 -19.71 16.53
N ARG A 63 -32.70 -19.60 17.48
CA ARG A 63 -32.49 -19.15 18.85
C ARG A 63 -31.52 -20.12 19.54
N GLN A 64 -30.23 -19.79 19.57
CA GLN A 64 -29.33 -20.42 20.53
C GLN A 64 -29.68 -19.88 21.92
N ARG A 65 -30.47 -20.69 22.64
CA ARG A 65 -30.71 -20.54 24.08
C ARG A 65 -29.37 -20.66 24.79
N GLY A 66 -29.21 -19.83 25.81
CA GLY A 66 -28.03 -19.82 26.65
C GLY A 66 -27.79 -21.17 27.31
N GLU A 67 -26.54 -21.60 27.24
CA GLU A 67 -25.97 -22.51 28.21
C GLU A 67 -25.16 -21.65 29.18
N GLY A 68 -25.63 -21.64 30.43
CA GLY A 68 -25.08 -20.84 31.50
C GLY A 68 -23.62 -21.18 31.74
N PHE A 69 -22.78 -20.15 31.76
CA PHE A 69 -21.46 -20.23 32.38
C PHE A 69 -21.67 -20.59 33.86
N PRO A 70 -21.17 -21.73 34.37
CA PRO A 70 -21.29 -22.02 35.78
C PRO A 70 -20.39 -21.05 36.55
N SER A 71 -21.00 -20.14 37.32
CA SER A 71 -20.33 -19.39 38.38
C SER A 71 -19.64 -20.36 39.31
N ARG A 72 -18.32 -20.50 39.15
CA ARG A 72 -17.50 -21.25 40.09
C ARG A 72 -17.23 -20.36 41.30
N ARG A 73 -18.16 -20.48 42.25
CA ARG A 73 -17.98 -20.48 43.71
C ARG A 73 -16.64 -19.90 44.21
N LEU A 74 -16.75 -18.73 44.84
CA LEU A 74 -15.79 -18.18 45.80
C LEU A 74 -15.28 -19.28 46.74
N LEU A 75 -13.99 -19.56 46.69
CA LEU A 75 -13.26 -20.08 47.83
C LEU A 75 -12.37 -18.95 48.33
N GLN A 76 -12.75 -18.39 49.47
CA GLN A 76 -11.85 -17.62 50.32
C GLN A 76 -10.69 -18.54 50.74
N GLY A 77 -9.47 -18.05 50.57
CA GLY A 77 -8.24 -18.73 50.97
C GLY A 77 -7.03 -17.81 50.81
N ASP A 78 -6.76 -17.07 51.89
CA ASP A 78 -5.55 -16.41 52.40
C ASP A 78 -4.60 -15.55 51.53
N PRO A 79 -4.10 -14.42 52.10
CA PRO A 79 -3.15 -13.52 51.46
C PRO A 79 -1.71 -13.91 51.84
N SER A 80 -0.87 -14.26 50.87
CA SER A 80 0.57 -13.95 50.86
C SER A 80 1.26 -14.68 49.72
N VAL A 81 2.36 -14.07 49.28
CA VAL A 81 3.36 -14.55 48.33
C VAL A 81 3.02 -14.27 46.87
N GLY A 82 3.52 -13.13 46.41
CA GLY A 82 3.63 -12.81 44.99
C GLY A 82 4.57 -13.80 44.31
N GLU A 83 4.04 -14.51 43.33
CA GLU A 83 4.81 -15.31 42.40
C GLU A 83 4.76 -14.63 41.03
N ALA A 84 5.92 -14.26 40.52
CA ALA A 84 6.07 -13.59 39.24
C ALA A 84 5.54 -14.49 38.10
N PRO A 85 4.90 -13.91 37.07
CA PRO A 85 4.39 -14.70 35.95
C PRO A 85 5.54 -15.38 35.18
N PRO A 86 5.32 -16.57 34.61
CA PRO A 86 6.36 -17.35 33.96
C PRO A 86 6.90 -16.65 32.71
N VAL A 87 8.21 -16.76 32.51
CA VAL A 87 8.94 -16.27 31.32
C VAL A 87 8.44 -17.02 30.09
N GLY A 88 7.60 -16.40 29.26
CA GLY A 88 7.06 -17.14 28.10
C GLY A 88 5.98 -16.49 27.23
N TYR A 89 5.77 -15.17 27.26
CA TYR A 89 5.16 -14.40 26.16
C TYR A 89 5.50 -12.93 26.42
N ALA A 90 6.36 -12.33 25.58
CA ALA A 90 6.80 -10.96 25.79
C ALA A 90 5.58 -10.02 25.81
N ILE A 91 5.41 -9.28 26.90
CA ILE A 91 4.43 -8.19 26.98
C ILE A 91 4.77 -7.23 25.85
N SER A 92 3.97 -7.24 24.78
CA SER A 92 4.06 -6.24 23.73
C SER A 92 3.64 -4.92 24.36
N HIS A 93 4.60 -4.00 24.57
CA HIS A 93 4.27 -2.63 24.92
C HIS A 93 3.49 -2.03 23.75
N GLN A 94 2.23 -1.73 24.00
CA GLN A 94 1.32 -1.21 22.99
C GLN A 94 1.04 0.26 23.28
N ILE A 95 1.16 1.08 22.23
CA ILE A 95 0.81 2.50 22.24
C ILE A 95 -0.34 2.67 21.23
N VAL A 96 -1.42 3.33 21.63
CA VAL A 96 -2.59 3.56 20.79
C VAL A 96 -2.59 4.99 20.24
N VAL A 97 -2.73 5.12 18.93
CA VAL A 97 -2.90 6.41 18.25
C VAL A 97 -4.32 6.50 17.72
N ASP A 98 -5.02 7.58 18.06
CA ASP A 98 -6.39 7.86 17.59
C ASP A 98 -6.55 9.33 17.25
N ALA A 99 -6.89 9.64 16.01
CA ALA A 99 -7.06 11.02 15.54
C ALA A 99 -8.17 11.79 16.30
N ASN A 100 -9.13 11.09 16.91
CA ASN A 100 -10.21 11.66 17.72
C ASN A 100 -9.83 11.83 19.20
N GLY A 101 -8.60 11.47 19.59
CA GLY A 101 -8.10 11.64 20.96
C GLY A 101 -8.54 10.56 21.96
N LEU A 102 -9.06 9.42 21.48
CA LEU A 102 -9.43 8.28 22.33
C LEU A 102 -8.27 7.29 22.59
N GLY A 103 -7.07 7.59 22.07
CA GLY A 103 -5.84 6.83 22.27
C GLY A 103 -4.86 7.54 23.20
N ASP A 104 -3.67 6.97 23.36
CA ASP A 104 -2.57 7.56 24.12
C ASP A 104 -2.02 8.82 23.42
N PHE A 105 -2.05 8.83 22.07
CA PHE A 105 -1.61 9.94 21.23
C PHE A 105 -2.63 10.24 20.12
N THR A 106 -2.65 11.49 19.66
CA THR A 106 -3.42 11.92 18.48
C THR A 106 -2.62 11.84 17.19
N THR A 107 -1.29 11.86 17.27
CA THR A 107 -0.37 11.81 16.13
C THR A 107 0.53 10.59 16.18
N VAL A 108 0.91 10.09 15.01
CA VAL A 108 1.82 8.96 14.87
C VAL A 108 3.23 9.36 15.27
N GLN A 109 3.70 10.55 14.87
CA GLN A 109 5.01 11.04 15.27
C GLN A 109 5.12 11.19 16.80
N GLY A 110 4.07 11.68 17.47
CA GLY A 110 4.05 11.78 18.93
C GLY A 110 4.22 10.43 19.63
N ALA A 111 3.57 9.39 19.11
CA ALA A 111 3.75 8.02 19.61
C ALA A 111 5.15 7.46 19.35
N VAL A 112 5.77 7.79 18.22
CA VAL A 112 7.16 7.42 17.91
C VAL A 112 8.13 8.11 18.88
N ASP A 113 7.93 9.40 19.14
CA ASP A 113 8.79 10.22 19.99
C ASP A 113 8.72 9.80 21.48
N ALA A 114 7.62 9.17 21.90
CA ALA A 114 7.46 8.65 23.25
C ALA A 114 8.24 7.34 23.50
N VAL A 115 8.73 6.67 22.44
CA VAL A 115 9.47 5.42 22.59
C VAL A 115 10.92 5.70 23.03
N PRO A 116 11.41 5.07 24.11
CA PRO A 116 12.80 5.22 24.53
C PRO A 116 13.79 4.71 23.48
N ALA A 117 14.85 5.49 23.25
CA ALA A 117 15.97 5.07 22.41
C ALA A 117 16.64 3.79 22.93
N GLY A 118 17.05 2.90 22.03
CA GLY A 118 17.74 1.65 22.36
C GLY A 118 16.83 0.58 22.97
N ASN A 119 15.51 0.72 22.85
CA ASN A 119 14.56 -0.25 23.36
C ASN A 119 14.81 -1.67 22.79
N PRO A 120 15.04 -2.69 23.63
CA PRO A 120 15.32 -4.05 23.16
C PRO A 120 14.06 -4.88 22.88
N GLN A 121 12.86 -4.37 23.19
CA GLN A 121 11.61 -5.12 23.13
C GLN A 121 10.76 -4.74 21.92
N LYS A 122 9.83 -5.61 21.50
CA LYS A 122 8.87 -5.25 20.45
C LYS A 122 7.84 -4.26 20.99
N ILE A 123 7.74 -3.10 20.35
CA ILE A 123 6.71 -2.08 20.63
C ILE A 123 5.74 -2.01 19.47
N VAL A 124 4.44 -2.07 19.76
CA VAL A 124 3.38 -1.99 18.76
C VAL A 124 2.66 -0.65 18.90
N ILE A 125 2.83 0.21 17.90
CA ILE A 125 2.02 1.42 17.74
C ILE A 125 0.78 1.01 16.95
N ARG A 126 -0.35 0.88 17.66
CA ARG A 126 -1.66 0.59 17.06
C ARG A 126 -2.30 1.90 16.64
N ILE A 127 -2.46 2.07 15.35
CA ILE A 127 -2.99 3.28 14.72
C ILE A 127 -4.45 2.97 14.33
N ASN A 128 -5.40 3.68 14.95
CA ASN A 128 -6.81 3.48 14.68
C ASN A 128 -7.17 3.95 13.25
N ALA A 129 -8.42 3.69 12.84
CA ALA A 129 -8.92 4.17 11.56
C ALA A 129 -8.89 5.70 11.52
N GLY A 130 -8.42 6.27 10.41
CA GLY A 130 -8.24 7.70 10.24
C GLY A 130 -7.20 8.04 9.18
N ASP A 131 -7.26 9.28 8.72
CA ASP A 131 -6.28 9.89 7.82
C ASP A 131 -5.36 10.82 8.62
N TYR A 132 -4.12 10.38 8.81
CA TYR A 132 -3.09 11.10 9.56
C TYR A 132 -2.25 11.93 8.60
N VAL A 133 -2.50 13.23 8.55
CA VAL A 133 -1.77 14.18 7.69
C VAL A 133 -0.57 14.73 8.44
N GLU A 134 0.53 13.98 8.43
CA GLU A 134 1.75 14.31 9.14
C GLU A 134 2.97 13.67 8.47
N LYS A 135 4.15 14.25 8.71
CA LYS A 135 5.43 13.68 8.27
C LYS A 135 6.01 12.86 9.41
N VAL A 136 6.27 11.57 9.17
CA VAL A 136 6.73 10.64 10.21
C VAL A 136 8.18 10.22 9.95
N LYS A 137 9.02 10.29 10.97
CA LYS A 137 10.41 9.83 10.95
C LYS A 137 10.65 8.89 12.12
N VAL A 138 11.00 7.63 11.80
CA VAL A 138 11.44 6.63 12.76
C VAL A 138 12.98 6.54 12.72
N PRO A 139 13.71 7.10 13.70
CA PRO A 139 15.16 7.09 13.72
C PRO A 139 15.72 5.67 13.91
N SER A 140 16.99 5.48 13.52
CA SER A 140 17.69 4.19 13.62
C SER A 140 17.89 3.68 15.06
N THR A 141 17.72 4.56 16.05
CA THR A 141 17.82 4.29 17.47
C THR A 141 16.60 3.58 18.06
N LEU A 142 15.53 3.36 17.29
CA LEU A 142 14.26 2.75 17.75
C LEU A 142 14.00 1.37 17.09
N PRO A 143 14.80 0.33 17.40
CA PRO A 143 14.59 -0.98 16.79
C PRO A 143 13.28 -1.64 17.27
N PHE A 144 12.83 -2.66 16.53
CA PHE A 144 11.67 -3.50 16.88
C PHE A 144 10.32 -2.78 17.00
N LEU A 145 10.20 -1.63 16.34
CA LEU A 145 8.94 -0.88 16.26
C LEU A 145 8.00 -1.52 15.22
N THR A 146 6.74 -1.70 15.60
CA THR A 146 5.67 -2.18 14.71
C THR A 146 4.59 -1.12 14.57
N PHE A 147 4.30 -0.70 13.34
CA PHE A 147 3.08 0.03 13.01
C PHE A 147 1.98 -0.95 12.63
N GLN A 148 0.83 -0.83 13.30
CA GLN A 148 -0.33 -1.65 13.01
C GLN A 148 -1.56 -0.77 12.84
N GLY A 149 -2.03 -0.62 11.61
CA GLY A 149 -3.28 0.06 11.33
C GLY A 149 -4.52 -0.79 11.62
N ALA A 150 -5.70 -0.19 11.49
CA ALA A 150 -6.99 -0.88 11.56
C ALA A 150 -7.37 -1.60 10.24
N GLY A 151 -6.58 -1.38 9.18
CA GLY A 151 -6.85 -1.82 7.82
C GLY A 151 -6.26 -0.82 6.83
N ALA A 152 -5.65 -1.30 5.74
CA ALA A 152 -4.97 -0.40 4.80
C ALA A 152 -5.92 0.57 4.08
N SER A 153 -7.19 0.17 3.89
CA SER A 153 -8.24 1.03 3.36
C SER A 153 -8.84 2.02 4.37
N SER A 154 -8.58 1.83 5.67
CA SER A 154 -9.19 2.62 6.76
C SER A 154 -8.18 3.47 7.55
N THR A 155 -6.90 3.16 7.47
CA THR A 155 -5.83 3.87 8.18
C THR A 155 -4.79 4.31 7.17
N SER A 156 -4.53 5.62 7.07
CA SER A 156 -3.48 6.13 6.19
C SER A 156 -2.64 7.24 6.82
N ILE A 157 -1.34 7.25 6.51
CA ILE A 157 -0.43 8.36 6.83
C ILE A 157 -0.08 9.03 5.51
N SER A 158 -0.23 10.35 5.46
CA SER A 158 -0.02 11.12 4.24
C SER A 158 0.70 12.43 4.47
N TRP A 159 1.48 12.85 3.48
CA TRP A 159 2.06 14.17 3.42
C TRP A 159 2.10 14.68 1.98
N ASN A 160 2.24 15.98 1.80
CA ASN A 160 2.42 16.61 0.51
C ASN A 160 3.80 17.26 0.46
N SER A 161 4.76 16.59 -0.18
CA SER A 161 6.10 17.15 -0.35
C SER A 161 6.78 16.59 -1.60
N ILE A 162 7.55 17.43 -2.26
CA ILE A 162 8.36 17.12 -3.44
C ILE A 162 9.83 17.47 -3.22
N ALA A 163 10.71 16.88 -4.03
CA ALA A 163 12.15 17.09 -3.97
C ALA A 163 12.57 18.56 -4.11
N GLY A 164 11.81 19.35 -4.87
CA GLY A 164 12.05 20.78 -5.08
C GLY A 164 11.61 21.69 -3.93
N ASP A 165 10.89 21.18 -2.93
CA ASP A 165 10.49 22.01 -1.78
C ASP A 165 11.72 22.46 -0.99
N THR A 166 11.67 23.66 -0.43
CA THR A 166 12.72 24.18 0.43
C THR A 166 12.66 23.51 1.80
N GLY A 167 13.73 22.81 2.15
CA GLY A 167 13.94 22.22 3.47
C GLY A 167 14.32 23.23 4.55
N PRO A 168 14.44 22.78 5.81
CA PRO A 168 14.77 23.65 6.95
C PRO A 168 16.14 24.33 6.85
N ASP A 169 17.06 23.78 6.05
CA ASP A 169 18.40 24.30 5.79
C ASP A 169 18.45 25.32 4.64
N GLY A 170 17.28 25.68 4.08
CA GLY A 170 17.14 26.59 2.95
C GLY A 170 17.50 25.98 1.59
N LYS A 171 17.79 24.67 1.53
CA LYS A 171 18.10 23.94 0.29
C LYS A 171 16.91 23.10 -0.15
N ALA A 172 16.92 22.64 -1.40
CA ALA A 172 15.92 21.68 -1.87
C ALA A 172 15.97 20.39 -1.04
N LEU A 173 14.80 19.85 -0.65
CA LEU A 173 14.70 18.62 0.14
C LEU A 173 15.38 17.42 -0.54
N GLY A 174 15.27 17.35 -1.87
CA GLY A 174 15.66 16.18 -2.66
C GLY A 174 14.68 15.00 -2.50
N SER A 175 14.77 14.02 -3.41
CA SER A 175 13.85 12.85 -3.43
C SER A 175 13.81 12.14 -2.08
N TYR A 176 14.97 11.92 -1.48
CA TYR A 176 15.14 11.18 -0.22
C TYR A 176 14.43 11.80 0.99
N ASN A 177 14.34 13.14 1.07
CA ASN A 177 13.68 13.82 2.20
C ASN A 177 12.24 14.26 1.87
N SER A 178 11.77 14.05 0.64
CA SER A 178 10.37 14.29 0.25
C SER A 178 9.40 13.24 0.83
N ALA A 179 9.93 12.12 1.34
CA ALA A 179 9.16 11.00 1.87
C ALA A 179 8.17 11.41 2.98
N SER A 180 6.91 10.98 2.86
CA SER A 180 5.88 11.20 3.89
C SER A 180 6.20 10.44 5.18
N VAL A 181 6.66 9.20 5.04
CA VAL A 181 7.18 8.40 6.15
C VAL A 181 8.60 7.93 5.84
N MET A 182 9.52 8.15 6.78
CA MET A 182 10.92 7.72 6.71
C MET A 182 11.26 6.80 7.87
N VAL A 183 11.72 5.58 7.55
CA VAL A 183 12.09 4.59 8.57
C VAL A 183 13.55 4.20 8.41
N PHE A 184 14.33 4.45 9.46
CA PHE A 184 15.73 4.07 9.58
C PHE A 184 15.96 2.96 10.63
N ALA A 185 14.92 2.62 11.40
CA ALA A 185 14.97 1.61 12.45
C ALA A 185 15.10 0.18 11.91
N PRO A 186 16.02 -0.65 12.44
CA PRO A 186 16.11 -2.05 12.04
C PRO A 186 15.01 -2.89 12.70
N ASN A 187 14.65 -4.00 12.07
CA ASN A 187 13.55 -4.90 12.48
C ASN A 187 12.19 -4.18 12.57
N PHE A 188 11.99 -3.14 11.77
CA PHE A 188 10.70 -2.45 11.67
C PHE A 188 9.65 -3.33 10.99
N VAL A 189 8.41 -3.25 11.48
CA VAL A 189 7.28 -3.91 10.83
C VAL A 189 6.16 -2.92 10.61
N ALA A 190 5.55 -2.92 9.42
CA ALA A 190 4.27 -2.26 9.20
C ALA A 190 3.23 -3.26 8.71
N ARG A 191 2.01 -3.12 9.21
CA ARG A 191 0.88 -3.92 8.75
C ARG A 191 -0.44 -3.17 8.73
N ASP A 192 -1.29 -3.54 7.78
CA ASP A 192 -2.68 -3.08 7.70
C ASP A 192 -2.81 -1.54 7.64
N ILE A 193 -1.94 -0.87 6.88
CA ILE A 193 -1.85 0.60 6.82
C ILE A 193 -1.43 1.10 5.43
N ALA A 194 -1.96 2.25 5.02
CA ALA A 194 -1.56 2.93 3.79
C ALA A 194 -0.59 4.11 4.05
N PHE A 195 0.34 4.30 3.12
CA PHE A 195 1.28 5.42 3.10
C PHE A 195 1.13 6.18 1.78
N LYS A 196 0.95 7.49 1.84
CA LYS A 196 0.58 8.30 0.67
C LYS A 196 1.44 9.56 0.57
N ASN A 197 1.92 9.86 -0.63
CA ASN A 197 2.32 11.22 -0.98
C ASN A 197 1.24 11.85 -1.86
N THR A 198 0.66 12.96 -1.42
CA THR A 198 -0.45 13.64 -2.10
C THR A 198 0.00 14.78 -3.01
N ALA A 199 1.30 14.91 -3.28
CA ALA A 199 1.83 15.86 -4.25
C ALA A 199 1.21 15.64 -5.64
N GLU A 200 0.91 16.74 -6.33
CA GLU A 200 0.30 16.71 -7.65
C GLU A 200 1.21 16.03 -8.67
N VAL A 201 0.61 15.22 -9.55
CA VAL A 201 1.33 14.61 -10.67
C VAL A 201 1.79 15.73 -11.61
N PRO A 202 3.10 15.87 -11.84
CA PRO A 202 3.62 16.99 -12.60
C PRO A 202 3.36 16.84 -14.11
N PRO A 203 3.35 17.95 -14.88
CA PRO A 203 3.34 17.87 -16.33
C PRO A 203 4.64 17.23 -16.87
N PRO A 204 4.61 16.62 -18.06
CA PRO A 204 5.81 16.05 -18.68
C PRO A 204 6.95 17.06 -18.78
N GLY A 205 8.16 16.65 -18.37
CA GLY A 205 9.37 17.48 -18.44
C GLY A 205 9.62 18.39 -17.23
N ALA A 206 8.73 18.38 -16.22
CA ALA A 206 8.99 19.10 -14.98
C ALA A 206 10.14 18.43 -14.18
N THR A 207 11.00 19.25 -13.59
CA THR A 207 12.14 18.80 -12.76
C THR A 207 11.85 19.04 -11.27
N GLY A 208 12.46 18.22 -10.40
CA GLY A 208 12.32 18.38 -8.94
C GLY A 208 10.94 18.00 -8.39
N ARG A 209 10.16 17.20 -9.12
CA ARG A 209 8.78 16.82 -8.78
C ARG A 209 8.65 15.42 -8.18
N GLN A 210 9.78 14.79 -7.86
CA GLN A 210 9.81 13.51 -7.15
C GLN A 210 9.17 13.66 -5.77
N GLY A 211 8.30 12.72 -5.38
CA GLY A 211 7.54 12.81 -4.14
C GLY A 211 7.31 11.44 -3.55
N ALA A 212 8.18 11.05 -2.62
CA ALA A 212 8.10 9.73 -2.00
C ALA A 212 6.95 9.63 -0.98
N ALA A 213 6.23 8.52 -1.01
CA ALA A 213 5.26 8.16 0.02
C ALA A 213 5.98 7.53 1.21
N PHE A 214 6.93 6.65 0.94
CA PHE A 214 7.65 5.91 1.97
C PHE A 214 9.12 5.74 1.62
N ARG A 215 9.99 5.89 2.62
CA ARG A 215 11.40 5.55 2.53
C ARG A 215 11.79 4.58 3.63
N ILE A 216 12.43 3.47 3.25
CA ILE A 216 12.95 2.46 4.17
C ILE A 216 14.46 2.29 3.99
N ALA A 217 15.20 2.48 5.07
CA ALA A 217 16.66 2.26 5.13
C ALA A 217 17.08 1.40 6.35
N GLY A 218 16.11 0.87 7.10
CA GLY A 218 16.31 0.04 8.27
C GLY A 218 16.38 -1.45 7.91
N ASP A 219 17.47 -2.13 8.28
CA ASP A 219 17.67 -3.54 7.92
C ASP A 219 16.64 -4.48 8.59
N LYS A 220 16.28 -5.56 7.88
CA LYS A 220 15.28 -6.57 8.29
C LYS A 220 13.87 -6.01 8.50
N ALA A 221 13.44 -5.06 7.67
CA ALA A 221 12.08 -4.54 7.73
C ALA A 221 11.07 -5.45 7.01
N ALA A 222 9.83 -5.50 7.49
CA ALA A 222 8.77 -6.28 6.86
C ALA A 222 7.45 -5.51 6.77
N PHE A 223 6.75 -5.68 5.66
CA PHE A 223 5.50 -5.00 5.33
C PHE A 223 4.45 -6.05 4.97
N TYR A 224 3.29 -5.99 5.62
CA TYR A 224 2.21 -6.95 5.43
C TYR A 224 0.88 -6.23 5.19
N ASN A 225 0.24 -6.47 4.05
CA ASN A 225 -1.05 -5.82 3.75
C ASN A 225 -0.95 -4.29 3.88
N CYS A 226 0.12 -3.72 3.29
CA CYS A 226 0.32 -2.27 3.26
C CYS A 226 0.08 -1.73 1.86
N GLU A 227 -0.36 -0.49 1.77
CA GLU A 227 -0.58 0.18 0.48
C GLU A 227 0.31 1.42 0.37
N PHE A 228 0.93 1.63 -0.78
CA PHE A 228 1.82 2.75 -1.05
C PHE A 228 1.30 3.52 -2.26
N TYR A 229 1.01 4.81 -2.08
CA TYR A 229 0.45 5.66 -3.12
C TYR A 229 1.31 6.90 -3.36
N GLY A 230 1.68 7.14 -4.61
CA GLY A 230 2.37 8.37 -4.99
C GLY A 230 2.38 8.60 -6.49
N GLY A 231 3.16 9.59 -6.90
CA GLY A 231 3.48 9.87 -8.30
C GLY A 231 4.83 9.27 -8.66
N GLN A 232 5.79 10.15 -8.97
CA GLN A 232 7.19 9.77 -9.19
C GLN A 232 7.89 9.46 -7.85
N ASP A 233 8.76 8.45 -7.83
CA ASP A 233 9.56 8.04 -6.67
C ASP A 233 8.72 7.57 -5.46
N THR A 234 7.62 6.85 -5.69
CA THR A 234 6.64 6.49 -4.62
C THR A 234 7.26 5.74 -3.42
N LEU A 235 7.97 4.65 -3.66
CA LEU A 235 8.61 3.83 -2.63
C LEU A 235 10.13 3.85 -2.79
N CYS A 236 10.80 4.52 -1.85
CA CYS A 236 12.25 4.52 -1.72
C CYS A 236 12.70 3.33 -0.86
N ASP A 237 13.01 2.23 -1.53
CA ASP A 237 13.64 1.03 -0.97
C ASP A 237 15.16 1.22 -0.89
N ASP A 238 15.59 2.10 0.02
CA ASP A 238 16.91 2.75 0.04
C ASP A 238 18.06 1.76 0.28
N THR A 239 18.09 1.09 1.44
CA THR A 239 19.15 0.15 1.80
C THR A 239 18.70 -0.80 2.90
N GLY A 240 19.32 -1.98 2.97
CA GLY A 240 18.96 -3.04 3.92
C GLY A 240 18.18 -4.18 3.27
N ARG A 241 17.72 -5.14 4.08
CA ARG A 241 16.92 -6.27 3.61
C ARG A 241 15.46 -6.08 3.97
N HIS A 242 14.58 -6.08 2.98
CA HIS A 242 13.15 -5.86 3.21
C HIS A 242 12.28 -6.94 2.61
N TYR A 243 11.13 -7.16 3.23
CA TYR A 243 10.15 -8.14 2.79
C TYR A 243 8.77 -7.49 2.67
N PHE A 244 8.17 -7.53 1.48
CA PHE A 244 6.85 -6.97 1.20
C PHE A 244 5.90 -8.12 0.85
N LYS A 245 4.84 -8.34 1.64
CA LYS A 245 3.88 -9.41 1.43
C LYS A 245 2.46 -8.87 1.39
N ASN A 246 1.73 -9.21 0.32
CA ASN A 246 0.37 -8.73 0.07
C ASN A 246 0.28 -7.19 0.09
N CYS A 247 1.34 -6.50 -0.32
CA CYS A 247 1.32 -5.05 -0.42
C CYS A 247 0.80 -4.61 -1.79
N TYR A 248 0.29 -3.39 -1.85
CA TYR A 248 -0.07 -2.69 -3.07
C TYR A 248 0.85 -1.48 -3.26
N ILE A 249 1.41 -1.29 -4.45
CA ILE A 249 2.26 -0.15 -4.75
C ILE A 249 1.77 0.51 -6.04
N GLN A 250 1.42 1.80 -5.94
CA GLN A 250 0.95 2.63 -7.03
C GLN A 250 1.86 3.84 -7.23
N GLY A 251 2.37 4.03 -8.44
CA GLY A 251 3.07 5.24 -8.84
C GLY A 251 3.36 5.29 -10.33
N SER A 252 3.95 6.39 -10.79
CA SER A 252 4.24 6.65 -12.20
C SER A 252 5.69 6.31 -12.57
N ILE A 253 6.61 7.27 -12.49
CA ILE A 253 8.01 7.10 -12.89
C ILE A 253 8.82 6.61 -11.69
N ASP A 254 9.67 5.60 -11.88
CA ASP A 254 10.58 5.06 -10.86
C ASP A 254 9.90 4.82 -9.49
N PHE A 255 8.66 4.35 -9.54
CA PHE A 255 7.78 4.28 -8.36
C PHE A 255 8.27 3.29 -7.28
N VAL A 256 9.22 2.41 -7.60
CA VAL A 256 10.06 1.69 -6.64
C VAL A 256 11.52 1.91 -7.05
N PHE A 257 12.33 2.46 -6.15
CA PHE A 257 13.74 2.80 -6.41
C PHE A 257 14.59 2.70 -5.14
N GLY A 258 15.91 2.65 -5.28
CA GLY A 258 16.87 2.55 -4.18
C GLY A 258 17.80 1.33 -4.32
N ASN A 259 18.54 0.97 -3.28
CA ASN A 259 19.56 -0.09 -3.29
C ASN A 259 19.28 -1.20 -2.25
N GLY A 260 18.02 -1.35 -1.81
CA GLY A 260 17.57 -2.40 -0.91
C GLY A 260 17.65 -3.80 -1.51
N GLN A 261 17.97 -4.78 -0.66
CA GLN A 261 17.92 -6.21 -0.97
C GLN A 261 16.54 -6.76 -0.59
N SER A 262 15.58 -6.53 -1.47
CA SER A 262 14.17 -6.73 -1.13
C SER A 262 13.51 -7.88 -1.87
N MET A 263 12.58 -8.53 -1.18
CA MET A 263 11.70 -9.55 -1.75
C MET A 263 10.26 -9.05 -1.75
N TYR A 264 9.68 -8.96 -2.95
CA TYR A 264 8.31 -8.53 -3.18
C TYR A 264 7.43 -9.74 -3.49
N MET A 265 6.52 -10.06 -2.55
CA MET A 265 5.41 -11.00 -2.69
C MET A 265 4.10 -10.21 -2.69
N VAL A 266 3.98 -9.30 -3.65
CA VAL A 266 2.89 -8.33 -3.75
C VAL A 266 1.79 -8.80 -4.68
N GLU A 267 0.58 -8.28 -4.45
CA GLU A 267 -0.63 -8.75 -5.17
C GLU A 267 -0.93 -7.90 -6.40
N TYR A 268 -0.66 -6.59 -6.37
CA TYR A 268 -0.88 -5.70 -7.53
C TYR A 268 0.15 -4.56 -7.60
N PHE A 269 0.63 -4.29 -8.82
CA PHE A 269 1.38 -3.09 -9.20
C PHE A 269 0.55 -2.35 -10.24
N LEU A 270 0.29 -1.06 -10.04
CA LEU A 270 -0.45 -0.23 -11.01
C LEU A 270 0.42 0.94 -11.46
N HIS A 271 0.73 0.97 -12.76
CA HIS A 271 1.51 1.99 -13.44
C HIS A 271 0.53 2.87 -14.24
N PRO A 272 0.28 4.15 -13.89
CA PRO A 272 -0.59 4.99 -14.67
C PRO A 272 0.24 5.72 -15.75
N LEU A 273 0.71 4.99 -16.76
CA LEU A 273 1.04 5.54 -18.08
C LEU A 273 0.86 4.41 -19.12
N PHE A 274 -0.37 4.25 -19.62
CA PHE A 274 -0.79 3.32 -20.68
C PHE A 274 -0.66 1.81 -20.40
N ASN A 275 -1.82 1.14 -20.43
CA ASN A 275 -2.07 -0.31 -20.35
C ASN A 275 -1.80 -1.00 -19.00
N LEU A 276 -2.90 -1.51 -18.42
CA LEU A 276 -2.93 -2.46 -17.32
C LEU A 276 -2.01 -3.66 -17.60
N VAL A 277 -0.92 -3.79 -16.84
CA VAL A 277 -0.22 -5.06 -16.68
C VAL A 277 -0.55 -5.58 -15.29
N HIS A 278 -1.52 -6.51 -15.24
CA HIS A 278 -1.74 -7.34 -14.06
C HIS A 278 -0.54 -8.29 -13.92
N GLN A 279 0.42 -7.98 -13.04
CA GLN A 279 1.46 -8.94 -12.66
C GLN A 279 0.94 -9.82 -11.52
N SER A 280 0.19 -10.87 -11.85
CA SER A 280 -0.12 -11.92 -10.88
C SER A 280 1.14 -12.69 -10.51
N ARG A 281 1.46 -12.77 -9.21
CA ARG A 281 2.46 -13.64 -8.57
C ARG A 281 3.76 -13.82 -9.37
N ARG A 282 4.64 -12.83 -9.32
CA ARG A 282 6.06 -13.04 -9.62
C ARG A 282 6.88 -12.50 -8.46
N THR A 283 7.80 -13.32 -7.96
CA THR A 283 8.97 -12.83 -7.24
C THR A 283 9.76 -11.96 -8.21
N CYS A 284 9.53 -10.66 -8.16
CA CYS A 284 10.31 -9.71 -8.94
C CYS A 284 11.66 -9.54 -8.24
N HIS A 285 12.69 -10.22 -8.76
CA HIS A 285 14.07 -9.83 -8.50
C HIS A 285 14.39 -8.70 -9.47
N PHE A 286 14.27 -7.45 -9.01
CA PHE A 286 14.73 -6.31 -9.80
C PHE A 286 16.25 -6.18 -9.62
N PRO A 287 17.07 -6.30 -10.68
CA PRO A 287 18.38 -5.68 -10.68
C PRO A 287 18.16 -4.17 -10.82
N VAL A 288 18.29 -3.44 -9.72
CA VAL A 288 18.07 -2.00 -9.68
C VAL A 288 19.12 -1.31 -10.56
N ARG A 289 18.68 -0.45 -11.48
CA ARG A 289 19.58 0.41 -12.27
C ARG A 289 20.04 1.56 -11.38
N ASN A 290 21.35 1.71 -11.25
CA ASN A 290 21.96 2.91 -10.67
C ASN A 290 21.60 4.13 -11.55
N LEU A 291 21.01 5.15 -10.95
CA LEU A 291 20.98 6.52 -11.48
C LEU A 291 22.22 7.28 -11.00
#